data_AF-A0A9P6X4R1-F1
#
_entry.id   AF-A0A9P6X4R1-F1
#
_cell.length_a   1.000
_cell.length_b   1.000
_cell.length_c   1.000
_cell.angle_alpha   90.00
_cell.angle_beta   90.00
_cell.angle_gamma   90.00
#
_symmetry.space_group_name_H-M   'P 1'
#
loop_
_entity.id
_entity.type
_entity.pdbx_description
1 polymer ?
#
loop_
_entity_poly.entity_id
_entity_poly.type
_entity_poly.pdbx_seq_one_letter_code
_entity_poly.pdbx_strand_id
1 'polypeptide(L)'
;MAKSLRSQAKKRTRAVKRETVFKPVEEARLQRLAEAQAEAAKKAKVGDAMEEEAKGEMEVDEEVKKVSTSGPRSNRHARKLKEKKNKGKKSALKF
;
A
#
# COMPACT_ATOMS: atom_id res chain seq x y z
N MET A 1 -25.46 7.90 -43.24
CA MET A 1 -25.55 7.27 -41.91
C MET A 1 -24.36 7.69 -41.05
N ALA A 2 -24.59 8.01 -39.77
CA ALA A 2 -23.50 8.26 -38.84
C ALA A 2 -22.68 6.99 -38.58
N LYS A 3 -21.40 7.14 -38.24
CA LYS A 3 -20.52 6.01 -37.89
C LYS A 3 -20.86 5.49 -36.49
N SER A 4 -21.00 4.17 -36.36
CA SER A 4 -21.19 3.50 -35.06
C SER A 4 -20.05 3.81 -34.08
N LEU A 5 -20.36 3.76 -32.78
CA LEU A 5 -19.39 3.83 -31.69
C LEU A 5 -18.24 2.83 -31.86
N ARG A 6 -18.54 1.64 -32.39
CA ARG A 6 -17.56 0.56 -32.57
C ARG A 6 -16.79 0.64 -33.89
N SER A 7 -17.06 1.65 -34.73
CA SER A 7 -16.37 1.85 -36.01
C SER A 7 -14.86 2.00 -35.81
N GLN A 8 -14.08 1.30 -36.61
CA GLN A 8 -12.62 1.29 -36.49
C GLN A 8 -12.00 2.69 -36.71
N ALA A 9 -12.53 3.47 -37.64
CA ALA A 9 -12.08 4.85 -37.85
C ALA A 9 -12.27 5.73 -36.60
N LYS A 10 -13.40 5.58 -35.89
CA LYS A 10 -13.68 6.32 -34.65
C LYS A 10 -12.84 5.80 -33.48
N LYS A 11 -12.56 4.49 -33.43
CA LYS A 11 -11.67 3.91 -32.41
C LYS A 11 -10.22 4.40 -32.57
N ARG A 12 -9.67 4.36 -33.79
CA ARG A 12 -8.30 4.81 -34.09
C ARG A 12 -8.09 6.27 -33.72
N THR A 13 -9.00 7.15 -34.12
CA THR A 13 -8.92 8.59 -33.78
C THR A 13 -9.01 8.83 -32.27
N ARG A 14 -9.80 8.05 -31.52
CA ARG A 14 -9.82 8.11 -30.06
C ARG A 14 -8.52 7.61 -29.43
N ALA A 15 -7.90 6.56 -29.97
CA ALA A 15 -6.61 6.07 -29.49
C ALA A 15 -5.54 7.15 -29.62
N VAL A 16 -5.43 7.79 -30.79
CA VAL A 16 -4.51 8.92 -31.01
C VAL A 16 -4.76 10.03 -29.99
N LYS A 17 -6.02 10.45 -29.79
CA LYS A 17 -6.33 11.50 -28.80
C LYS A 17 -5.97 11.11 -27.37
N ARG A 18 -6.14 9.83 -27.00
CA ARG A 18 -5.72 9.34 -25.67
C ARG A 18 -4.22 9.50 -25.49
N GLU A 19 -3.42 9.13 -26.48
CA GLU A 19 -1.97 9.21 -26.40
C GLU A 19 -1.46 10.65 -26.44
N THR A 20 -1.99 11.49 -27.33
CA THR A 20 -1.41 12.81 -27.59
C THR A 20 -1.96 13.91 -26.70
N VAL A 21 -3.22 13.82 -26.28
CA VAL A 21 -3.89 14.90 -25.54
C VAL A 21 -4.16 14.51 -24.09
N PHE A 22 -4.76 13.35 -23.85
CA PHE A 22 -5.26 13.02 -22.51
C PHE A 22 -4.17 12.42 -21.60
N LYS A 23 -3.38 11.48 -22.11
CA LYS A 23 -2.31 10.81 -21.38
C LYS A 23 -1.29 11.77 -20.75
N PRO A 24 -0.71 12.76 -21.46
CA PRO A 24 0.25 13.67 -20.83
C PRO A 24 -0.35 14.50 -19.69
N VAL A 25 -1.63 14.87 -19.81
CA VAL A 25 -2.35 15.61 -18.75
C VAL A 25 -2.59 14.74 -17.52
N GLU A 26 -3.00 13.48 -17.75
CA GLU A 26 -3.20 12.49 -16.69
C GLU A 26 -1.88 12.18 -15.96
N GLU A 27 -0.79 11.98 -16.70
CA GLU A 27 0.54 11.72 -16.14
C GLU A 27 1.05 12.90 -15.31
N ALA A 28 0.92 14.14 -15.82
CA ALA A 28 1.30 15.34 -15.07
C ALA A 28 0.50 15.49 -13.77
N ARG A 29 -0.78 15.08 -13.75
CA ARG A 29 -1.59 15.07 -12.53
C ARG A 29 -1.10 14.02 -11.54
N LEU A 30 -0.77 12.83 -12.01
CA LEU A 30 -0.25 11.75 -11.17
C LEU A 30 1.10 12.12 -10.56
N GLN A 31 1.98 12.79 -11.31
CA GLN A 31 3.25 13.31 -10.81
C GLN A 31 3.04 14.31 -9.67
N ARG A 32 2.17 15.30 -9.86
CA ARG A 32 1.84 16.27 -8.79
C ARG A 32 1.29 15.61 -7.53
N LEU A 33 0.43 14.60 -7.69
CA LEU A 33 -0.11 13.87 -6.54
C LEU A 33 0.97 13.03 -5.84
N ALA A 34 1.87 12.40 -6.60
CA ALA A 34 2.98 11.64 -6.05
C ALA A 34 3.97 12.56 -5.28
N GLU A 35 4.26 13.74 -5.81
CA GLU A 35 5.07 14.77 -5.14
C GLU A 35 4.41 15.22 -3.83
N ALA A 36 3.13 15.57 -3.87
CA ALA A 36 2.38 15.95 -2.68
C ALA A 36 2.36 14.84 -1.62
N GLN A 37 2.25 13.57 -2.05
CA GLN A 37 2.34 12.41 -1.15
C GLN A 37 3.74 12.23 -0.56
N ALA A 38 4.79 12.42 -1.38
CA ALA A 38 6.17 12.34 -0.90
C ALA A 38 6.50 13.46 0.09
N GLU A 39 6.02 14.67 -0.16
CA GLU A 39 6.13 15.80 0.78
C GLU A 39 5.36 15.54 2.07
N ALA A 40 4.14 15.01 1.98
CA ALA A 40 3.36 14.63 3.16
C ALA A 40 4.04 13.52 3.98
N ALA A 41 4.74 12.59 3.32
CA ALA A 41 5.50 11.54 4.00
C ALA A 41 6.78 12.05 4.67
N LYS A 42 7.37 13.14 4.17
CA LYS A 42 8.52 13.81 4.81
C LYS A 42 8.11 14.62 6.04
N LYS A 43 6.90 15.18 6.03
CA LYS A 43 6.32 15.83 7.22
C LYS A 43 6.02 14.74 8.24
N ALA A 44 6.20 15.04 9.53
CA ALA A 44 5.78 14.14 10.60
C ALA A 44 4.32 13.74 10.34
N LYS A 45 3.99 12.45 10.51
CA LYS A 45 2.60 12.00 10.37
C LYS A 45 1.77 12.88 11.30
N VAL A 46 0.58 13.29 10.86
CA VAL A 46 -0.30 14.14 11.68
C VAL A 46 -0.54 13.52 13.07
N GLY A 47 -0.45 12.18 13.19
CA GLY A 47 -0.46 11.48 14.49
C GLY A 47 0.78 11.66 15.36
N ASP A 48 1.98 11.81 14.78
CA ASP A 48 3.22 12.08 15.53
C ASP A 48 3.31 13.55 15.98
N ALA A 49 2.82 14.49 15.15
CA ALA A 49 2.77 15.91 15.51
C ALA A 49 1.79 16.20 16.67
N MET A 50 0.68 15.45 16.73
CA MET A 50 -0.25 15.52 17.86
C MET A 50 0.29 14.81 19.12
N GLU A 51 1.17 13.82 18.96
CA GLU A 51 1.87 13.18 20.07
C GLU A 51 2.98 14.06 20.65
N GLU A 52 3.69 14.86 19.85
CA GLU A 52 4.71 15.78 20.37
C GLU A 52 4.11 16.95 21.16
N GLU A 53 2.98 17.52 20.73
CA GLU A 53 2.28 18.53 21.54
C GLU A 53 1.68 17.94 22.83
N ALA A 54 1.31 16.65 22.83
CA ALA A 54 0.85 15.95 24.03
C ALA A 54 1.99 15.51 24.97
N LYS A 55 3.22 15.33 24.45
CA LYS A 55 4.40 14.96 25.26
C LYS A 55 5.04 16.15 25.99
N GLY A 56 4.73 17.39 25.60
CA GLY A 56 5.18 18.59 26.31
C GLY A 56 4.57 18.78 27.70
N GLU A 57 3.49 18.06 28.04
CA GLU A 57 2.77 18.19 29.33
C GLU A 57 2.83 16.93 30.21
N MET A 58 3.45 15.83 29.78
CA MET A 58 3.48 14.60 30.60
C MET A 58 4.76 13.78 30.36
N GLU A 59 5.86 14.25 30.94
CA GLU A 59 7.03 13.43 31.20
C GLU A 59 6.67 12.44 32.33
N VAL A 60 6.16 11.27 31.96
CA VAL A 60 6.04 10.11 32.84
C VAL A 60 6.79 8.95 32.18
N ASP A 61 7.95 8.66 32.75
CA ASP A 61 8.75 7.46 32.51
C ASP A 61 7.93 6.20 32.82
N GLU A 62 7.27 5.63 31.81
CA GLU A 62 6.93 4.21 31.82
C GLU A 62 7.27 3.61 30.45
N GLU A 63 8.16 2.63 30.46
CA GLU A 63 8.54 1.82 29.31
C GLU A 63 7.30 1.40 28.50
N VAL A 64 7.09 2.03 27.34
CA VAL A 64 5.98 1.72 26.44
C VAL A 64 6.15 0.30 25.91
N LYS A 65 5.59 -0.68 26.63
CA LYS A 65 5.53 -2.07 26.19
C LYS A 65 4.77 -2.11 24.88
N LYS A 66 5.50 -2.42 23.80
CA LYS A 66 4.99 -2.51 22.43
C LYS A 66 3.74 -3.38 22.39
N VAL A 67 2.57 -2.75 22.25
CA VAL A 67 1.29 -3.46 22.18
C VAL A 67 1.29 -4.31 20.91
N SER A 68 1.11 -5.63 21.06
CA SER A 68 1.04 -6.55 19.92
C SER A 68 -0.23 -6.28 19.12
N THR A 69 -0.13 -5.46 18.07
CA THR A 69 -1.23 -5.19 17.12
C THR A 69 -1.57 -6.40 16.25
N SER A 70 -0.74 -7.45 16.25
CA SER A 70 -1.18 -8.72 15.70
C SER A 70 -2.10 -9.39 16.73
N GLY A 71 -3.41 -9.23 16.51
CA GLY A 71 -4.41 -10.08 17.15
C GLY A 71 -4.12 -11.57 16.89
N PRO A 72 -4.80 -12.49 17.59
CA PRO A 72 -4.49 -13.91 17.53
C PRO A 72 -4.46 -14.40 16.07
N ARG A 73 -3.26 -14.75 15.59
CA ARG A 73 -3.07 -15.33 14.26
C ARG A 73 -3.94 -16.58 14.20
N SER A 74 -4.92 -16.57 13.29
CA SER A 74 -5.97 -17.59 13.21
C SER A 74 -5.44 -19.03 13.38
N ASN A 75 -6.30 -19.93 13.90
CA ASN A 75 -5.99 -21.35 14.07
C ASN A 75 -5.39 -22.01 12.81
N ARG A 76 -5.69 -21.47 11.62
CA ARG A 76 -5.11 -21.92 10.34
C ARG A 76 -3.60 -21.66 10.27
N HIS A 77 -3.11 -20.52 10.76
CA HIS A 77 -1.68 -20.18 10.78
C HIS A 77 -0.91 -21.12 11.73
N ALA A 78 -1.47 -21.40 12.91
CA ALA A 78 -0.90 -22.34 13.87
C ALA A 78 -0.83 -23.77 13.31
N ARG A 79 -1.89 -24.25 12.63
CA ARG A 79 -1.88 -25.56 11.94
C ARG A 79 -0.82 -25.62 10.86
N LYS A 80 -0.73 -24.60 10.01
CA LYS A 80 0.25 -24.55 8.90
C LYS A 80 1.71 -24.55 9.39
N LEU A 81 2.00 -23.89 10.51
CA LEU A 81 3.33 -23.95 11.14
C LEU A 81 3.67 -25.34 11.69
N LYS A 82 2.71 -26.00 12.37
CA LYS A 82 2.89 -27.38 12.87
C LYS A 82 3.13 -28.36 11.73
N GLU A 83 2.37 -28.26 10.63
CA GLU A 83 2.55 -29.09 9.44
C GLU A 83 3.93 -28.89 8.79
N LYS A 84 4.40 -27.65 8.66
CA LYS A 84 5.74 -27.35 8.14
C LYS A 84 6.84 -27.93 9.03
N LYS A 85 6.73 -27.78 10.36
CA LYS A 85 7.69 -28.34 11.32
C LYS A 85 7.76 -29.87 11.21
N ASN A 86 6.61 -30.53 11.07
CA ASN A 86 6.54 -31.98 10.94
C ASN A 86 7.06 -32.47 9.57
N LYS A 87 6.83 -31.73 8.49
CA LYS A 87 7.41 -32.04 7.17
C LYS A 87 8.93 -31.84 7.13
N GLY A 88 9.44 -30.77 7.75
CA GLY A 88 10.88 -30.51 7.86
C GLY A 88 11.64 -31.55 8.69
N LYS A 89 11.02 -32.05 9.77
CA LYS A 89 11.57 -33.18 10.56
C LYS A 89 11.65 -34.48 9.75
N LYS A 90 10.65 -34.75 8.91
CA LYS A 90 10.65 -35.94 8.02
C LYS A 90 11.67 -35.86 6.90
N SER A 91 12.00 -34.65 6.41
CA SER A 91 13.04 -34.47 5.39
C SER A 91 14.46 -34.47 5.95
N ALA A 92 14.65 -34.09 7.22
CA ALA A 92 15.96 -34.05 7.88
C ALA A 92 16.42 -35.42 8.44
N LEU A 93 15.55 -36.42 8.47
CA LEU A 93 15.81 -37.79 8.95
C LEU A 93 16.03 -38.79 7.80
N LYS A 94 16.45 -38.33 6.62
CA LYS A 94 17.01 -39.21 5.58
C LYS A 94 18.52 -39.24 5.73
N PHE A 95 18.99 -40.14 6.59
CA PHE A 95 20.32 -40.75 6.44
C PHE A 95 20.17 -42.01 5.60
#